data_AF-A0A1M6V0T4-F1
#
_entry.id   AF-A0A1M6V0T4-F1
#
_cell.length_a   1.000
_cell.length_b   1.000
_cell.length_c   1.000
_cell.angle_alpha   90.00
_cell.angle_beta   90.00
_cell.angle_gamma   90.00
#
_symmetry.space_group_name_H-M   'P 1'
#
loop_
_entity.id
_entity.type
_entity.pdbx_description
1 polymer ?
#
loop_
_entity_poly.entity_id
_entity_poly.type
_entity_poly.pdbx_seq_one_letter_code
_entity_poly.pdbx_strand_id
1 'polypeptide(L)'
;MKRILSRVLVGALVVSCLNVQVYAMDKRDGIVYKNGERIELSQEDLQELEDSYQELEEIRRDKQENREKYVTHRTHDELNEEASTYAYDILGEIETNDTKSTADTVRECVDMEGTISEEDDIDYFKIKYNDYGLAEVRLSSIPSQCDYDLKIFNESLDGIATSYNSDNEPEHLYFYVVPDEWYYFRVTSAVSADDTDTYKLRVYELVTDYRANLYGARQSDIDTEGDVTAGEQYFGTEGDFAVNGLGYDVVGECEPTKTRIYDCEGASVVTFSGHGFPHKIKFSVDGKEETKYKCGIIIGEDQKDGSYNYAGIDDMYLDACRLAVLSSCQTAAEPKEGYNYNIAEYMVEDANVKSSIGWRVNVYSPDMTEWLTEFYKKLAEGFTVSNAQSYVDNMFAKKWDETVYTSVIYGDKDTTVTLPITDTKAQNVNITDIFTYIDEDLHINKATKDFHEVENYLAKKVPGFNLEDFVLDEYQLMDRNGMYYLNYNYVVSGYETPYYVMVYCENDIPVKYYVKLPSDEQKQAMKPVQVLNMDDKIAEAKEKAVENIFENKYLDNLTVESQEVTSKMDENGNTYLYVSTTYTFTDDDDVITGVDKYQYVLQCNL
;
A
#
# COMPACT_ATOMS: atom_id res chain seq x y z
N MET A 1 -59.19 55.59 3.66
CA MET A 1 -58.68 54.39 2.96
C MET A 1 -57.77 53.67 3.96
N LYS A 2 -58.35 52.92 4.90
CA LYS A 2 -58.46 51.43 4.95
C LYS A 2 -57.06 50.77 4.98
N ARG A 3 -56.50 50.48 6.18
CA ARG A 3 -56.63 49.24 7.01
C ARG A 3 -55.73 48.12 6.44
N ILE A 4 -54.78 47.47 7.12
CA ILE A 4 -54.67 46.98 8.50
C ILE A 4 -53.17 46.77 8.84
N LEU A 5 -52.72 47.29 10.00
CA LEU A 5 -51.62 46.67 10.75
C LEU A 5 -52.25 45.59 11.63
N SER A 6 -51.95 44.32 11.39
CA SER A 6 -52.21 43.24 12.35
C SER A 6 -50.88 42.81 12.95
N ARG A 7 -50.68 43.17 14.22
CA ARG A 7 -49.81 42.41 15.12
C ARG A 7 -50.31 40.97 15.16
N VAL A 8 -49.40 40.00 15.06
CA VAL A 8 -49.55 38.72 15.74
C VAL A 8 -48.37 38.60 16.70
N LEU A 9 -48.71 38.63 17.98
CA LEU A 9 -47.87 38.26 19.10
C LEU A 9 -48.76 37.35 19.95
N VAL A 10 -48.55 36.03 19.85
CA VAL A 10 -49.12 34.94 20.66
C VAL A 10 -48.10 33.80 20.56
N GLY A 11 -47.63 33.11 21.61
CA GLY A 11 -47.91 33.10 23.03
C GLY A 11 -47.00 32.04 23.69
N ALA A 12 -46.69 32.24 24.97
CA ALA A 12 -45.69 31.50 25.75
C ALA A 12 -46.12 30.09 26.23
N LEU A 13 -45.13 29.39 26.82
CA LEU A 13 -45.10 28.12 27.60
C LEU A 13 -44.81 26.84 26.77
N VAL A 14 -43.88 25.94 27.11
CA VAL A 14 -43.25 25.52 28.39
C VAL A 14 -41.79 25.11 28.13
N VAL A 15 -40.88 25.45 29.04
CA VAL A 15 -39.54 24.84 29.12
C VAL A 15 -39.66 23.38 29.55
N SER A 16 -39.18 22.45 28.73
CA SER A 16 -38.19 21.46 29.18
C SER A 16 -37.65 20.61 28.03
N CYS A 17 -36.32 20.67 27.87
CA CYS A 17 -35.43 19.74 27.18
C CYS A 17 -35.38 19.84 25.65
N LEU A 18 -34.64 20.84 25.15
CA LEU A 18 -33.70 20.79 24.01
C LEU A 18 -33.21 22.24 23.75
N ASN A 19 -31.90 22.45 23.68
CA ASN A 19 -31.29 23.75 23.37
C ASN A 19 -31.51 24.07 21.88
N VAL A 20 -32.69 24.58 21.52
CA VAL A 20 -32.96 25.05 20.15
C VAL A 20 -32.52 26.51 20.05
N GLN A 21 -31.53 26.77 19.20
CA GLN A 21 -31.06 28.12 18.85
C GLN A 21 -31.99 28.68 17.75
N VAL A 22 -32.32 29.97 17.81
CA VAL A 22 -33.22 30.63 16.85
C VAL A 22 -32.49 31.81 16.21
N TYR A 23 -32.50 31.87 14.88
CA TYR A 23 -31.88 32.91 14.04
C TYR A 23 -32.96 33.71 13.27
N ALA A 24 -32.65 34.98 12.93
CA ALA A 24 -33.50 35.84 12.10
C ALA A 24 -32.63 36.85 11.33
N MET A 25 -33.05 37.24 10.11
CA MET A 25 -32.30 38.13 9.19
C MET A 25 -33.07 39.43 8.89
N ASP A 26 -32.36 40.57 8.80
CA ASP A 26 -32.86 41.82 8.16
C ASP A 26 -32.10 42.09 6.85
N LYS A 27 -32.77 41.81 5.73
CA LYS A 27 -32.21 41.82 4.35
C LYS A 27 -31.75 43.18 3.83
N ARG A 28 -31.86 44.27 4.59
CA ARG A 28 -31.35 45.59 4.15
C ARG A 28 -29.93 45.89 4.59
N ASP A 29 -29.44 45.21 5.64
CA ASP A 29 -28.23 45.62 6.33
C ASP A 29 -27.20 44.46 6.47
N GLY A 30 -27.51 43.23 6.01
CA GLY A 30 -26.60 42.08 6.06
C GLY A 30 -26.30 41.59 7.48
N ILE A 31 -27.26 41.75 8.40
CA ILE A 31 -27.07 41.46 9.83
C ILE A 31 -27.76 40.15 10.22
N VAL A 32 -26.97 39.18 10.70
CA VAL A 32 -27.43 37.91 11.27
C VAL A 32 -27.51 38.02 12.79
N TYR A 33 -28.57 37.47 13.41
CA TYR A 33 -28.74 37.47 14.87
C TYR A 33 -28.69 36.06 15.45
N LYS A 34 -27.82 35.81 16.44
CA LYS A 34 -27.71 34.56 17.21
C LYS A 34 -28.13 34.76 18.65
N ASN A 35 -29.21 34.10 19.10
CA ASN A 35 -29.74 34.29 20.46
C ASN A 35 -29.98 35.77 20.85
N GLY A 36 -30.21 36.64 19.87
CA GLY A 36 -30.35 38.09 20.05
C GLY A 36 -29.06 38.92 19.96
N GLU A 37 -27.90 38.32 19.69
CA GLU A 37 -26.63 39.02 19.46
C GLU A 37 -26.29 39.12 17.96
N ARG A 38 -25.78 40.27 17.53
CA ARG A 38 -25.40 40.59 16.15
C ARG A 38 -24.11 39.87 15.76
N ILE A 39 -24.15 39.04 14.72
CA ILE A 39 -22.98 38.49 14.03
C ILE A 39 -22.70 39.40 12.83
N GLU A 40 -21.50 39.99 12.77
CA GLU A 40 -21.02 40.69 11.57
C GLU A 40 -20.23 39.69 10.73
N LEU A 41 -20.65 39.46 9.47
CA LEU A 41 -19.90 38.67 8.49
C LEU A 41 -18.56 39.36 8.19
N SER A 42 -17.51 38.58 7.95
CA SER A 42 -16.21 39.13 7.58
C SER A 42 -16.24 39.70 6.16
N GLN A 43 -15.24 40.52 5.79
CA GLN A 43 -15.10 40.98 4.40
C GLN A 43 -14.84 39.82 3.43
N GLU A 44 -14.22 38.75 3.91
CA GLU A 44 -13.95 37.54 3.14
C GLU A 44 -15.26 36.76 2.88
N ASP A 45 -16.11 36.61 3.90
CA ASP A 45 -17.44 35.98 3.76
C ASP A 45 -18.33 36.76 2.77
N LEU A 46 -18.30 38.09 2.82
CA LEU A 46 -19.06 38.94 1.89
C LEU A 46 -18.56 38.81 0.44
N GLN A 47 -17.25 38.67 0.25
CA GLN A 47 -16.68 38.45 -1.07
C GLN A 47 -17.02 37.05 -1.60
N GLU A 48 -16.98 36.02 -0.75
CA GLU A 48 -17.38 34.65 -1.12
C GLU A 48 -18.85 34.57 -1.56
N LEU A 49 -19.73 35.30 -0.87
CA LEU A 49 -21.14 35.43 -1.23
C LEU A 49 -21.29 36.08 -2.61
N GLU A 50 -20.57 37.19 -2.85
CA GLU A 50 -20.62 37.92 -4.14
C GLU A 50 -20.08 37.07 -5.31
N ASP A 51 -18.97 36.35 -5.10
CA ASP A 51 -18.39 35.46 -6.11
C ASP A 51 -19.32 34.26 -6.40
N SER A 52 -19.97 33.72 -5.37
CA SER A 52 -20.94 32.63 -5.51
C SER A 52 -22.17 33.07 -6.32
N TYR A 53 -22.68 34.28 -6.09
CA TYR A 53 -23.80 34.82 -6.88
C TYR A 53 -23.43 35.01 -8.36
N GLN A 54 -22.22 35.48 -8.65
CA GLN A 54 -21.76 35.63 -10.03
C GLN A 54 -21.66 34.27 -10.74
N GLU A 55 -21.10 33.26 -10.08
CA GLU A 55 -21.00 31.90 -10.63
C GLU A 55 -22.39 31.31 -10.91
N LEU A 56 -23.35 31.51 -9.98
CA LEU A 56 -24.74 31.06 -10.15
C LEU A 56 -25.41 31.70 -11.35
N GLU A 57 -25.30 33.01 -11.55
CA GLU A 57 -25.88 33.67 -12.72
C GLU A 57 -25.37 33.09 -14.05
N GLU A 58 -24.10 32.68 -14.12
CA GLU A 58 -23.53 32.05 -15.30
C GLU A 58 -24.09 30.64 -15.54
N ILE A 59 -24.22 29.82 -14.49
CA ILE A 59 -24.79 28.46 -14.56
C ILE A 59 -26.26 28.53 -14.98
N ARG A 60 -27.05 29.43 -14.39
CA ARG A 60 -28.47 29.66 -14.73
C ARG A 60 -28.64 29.98 -16.21
N ARG A 61 -27.76 30.85 -16.74
CA ARG A 61 -27.75 31.19 -18.17
C ARG A 61 -27.41 29.97 -19.05
N ASP A 62 -26.39 29.20 -18.70
CA ASP A 62 -25.97 28.04 -19.51
C ASP A 62 -27.02 26.91 -19.49
N LYS A 63 -27.66 26.63 -18.35
CA LYS A 63 -28.75 25.64 -18.26
C LYS A 63 -30.00 26.05 -19.06
N GLN A 64 -30.31 27.34 -19.12
CA GLN A 64 -31.37 27.85 -20.00
C GLN A 64 -31.04 27.69 -21.49
N GLU A 65 -29.78 27.88 -21.88
CA GLU A 65 -29.35 27.86 -23.29
C GLU A 65 -28.98 26.46 -23.79
N ASN A 66 -28.47 25.57 -22.92
CA ASN A 66 -27.82 24.30 -23.28
C ASN A 66 -28.32 23.10 -22.45
N ARG A 67 -29.63 23.01 -22.18
CA ARG A 67 -30.25 21.99 -21.30
C ARG A 67 -29.82 20.53 -21.57
N GLU A 68 -29.60 20.14 -22.83
CA GLU A 68 -29.20 18.76 -23.19
C GLU A 68 -27.81 18.35 -22.69
N LYS A 69 -26.93 19.31 -22.37
CA LYS A 69 -25.57 19.09 -21.82
C LYS A 69 -25.61 18.47 -20.41
N TYR A 70 -26.71 18.68 -19.71
CA TYR A 70 -26.87 18.44 -18.28
C TYR A 70 -27.81 17.27 -17.96
N VAL A 71 -28.21 16.50 -18.98
CA VAL A 71 -29.09 15.32 -18.85
C VAL A 71 -28.27 14.04 -18.94
N THR A 72 -28.06 13.37 -17.81
CA THR A 72 -27.40 12.06 -17.77
C THR A 72 -28.33 10.96 -18.33
N HIS A 73 -27.97 10.38 -19.48
CA HIS A 73 -28.66 9.20 -20.02
C HIS A 73 -28.09 7.93 -19.38
N ARG A 74 -28.55 7.57 -18.18
CA ARG A 74 -28.41 6.21 -17.65
C ARG A 74 -29.80 5.65 -17.37
N THR A 75 -30.05 4.45 -17.89
CA THR A 75 -31.36 3.78 -17.82
C THR A 75 -31.71 3.42 -16.38
N HIS A 76 -32.95 3.72 -16.03
CA HIS A 76 -33.61 3.73 -14.71
C HIS A 76 -33.73 2.38 -13.98
N ASP A 77 -33.04 1.31 -14.40
CA ASP A 77 -33.36 -0.07 -14.00
C ASP A 77 -32.29 -0.79 -13.15
N GLU A 78 -31.24 -0.13 -12.65
CA GLU A 78 -30.23 -0.78 -11.77
C GLU A 78 -29.90 0.00 -10.46
N LEU A 79 -30.77 0.92 -10.02
CA LEU A 79 -30.54 1.74 -8.80
C LEU A 79 -31.52 1.49 -7.65
N ASN A 80 -32.35 0.45 -7.70
CA ASN A 80 -33.29 0.14 -6.61
C ASN A 80 -33.33 -1.36 -6.30
N GLU A 81 -32.58 -1.77 -5.27
CA GLU A 81 -33.06 -2.57 -4.14
C GLU A 81 -31.89 -2.89 -3.20
N GLU A 82 -31.68 -2.05 -2.18
CA GLU A 82 -31.36 -2.48 -0.80
C GLU A 82 -31.32 -1.27 0.16
N ALA A 83 -32.43 -0.53 0.25
CA ALA A 83 -32.68 0.32 1.41
C ALA A 83 -33.30 -0.55 2.53
N SER A 84 -32.47 -1.35 3.20
CA SER A 84 -32.89 -2.16 4.36
C SER A 84 -32.47 -1.51 5.67
N THR A 85 -33.47 -0.92 6.34
CA THR A 85 -33.68 -0.85 7.79
C THR A 85 -32.48 -0.74 8.72
N TYR A 86 -31.94 0.48 8.85
CA TYR A 86 -31.46 0.99 10.13
C TYR A 86 -32.23 2.28 10.45
N ALA A 87 -32.63 2.47 11.70
CA ALA A 87 -33.29 3.70 12.14
C ALA A 87 -32.25 4.83 12.13
N TYR A 88 -32.21 5.62 11.05
CA TYR A 88 -31.29 6.74 10.90
C TYR A 88 -31.81 7.95 11.68
N ASP A 89 -30.93 8.57 12.47
CA ASP A 89 -31.15 9.94 12.95
C ASP A 89 -31.21 10.85 11.71
N ILE A 90 -32.19 11.76 11.65
CA ILE A 90 -32.26 12.82 10.63
C ILE A 90 -31.75 14.09 11.31
N LEU A 91 -30.80 14.78 10.66
CA LEU A 91 -30.36 16.11 11.06
C LEU A 91 -30.99 17.12 10.10
N GLY A 92 -31.45 18.26 10.62
CA GLY A 92 -31.83 19.40 9.80
C GLY A 92 -30.73 20.44 9.79
N GLU A 93 -30.58 21.15 8.68
CA GLU A 93 -29.70 22.31 8.56
C GLU A 93 -30.00 23.39 9.62
N ILE A 94 -29.03 24.28 9.83
CA ILE A 94 -29.13 25.40 10.76
C ILE A 94 -28.75 26.70 10.04
N GLU A 95 -29.76 27.45 9.64
CA GLU A 95 -29.54 28.78 9.09
C GLU A 95 -28.93 29.78 10.09
N THR A 96 -28.02 30.67 9.67
CA THR A 96 -27.50 30.86 8.29
C THR A 96 -26.30 29.94 8.01
N ASN A 97 -26.26 29.27 6.87
CA ASN A 97 -25.12 28.46 6.42
C ASN A 97 -24.58 28.86 5.02
N ASP A 98 -24.87 30.09 4.59
CA ASP A 98 -24.58 30.67 3.25
C ASP A 98 -23.11 30.81 2.90
N THR A 99 -22.20 30.62 3.85
CA THR A 99 -20.75 30.66 3.62
C THR A 99 -20.03 29.47 4.24
N LYS A 100 -18.80 29.21 3.80
CA LYS A 100 -18.00 28.08 4.32
C LYS A 100 -17.70 28.22 5.81
N SER A 101 -17.54 29.44 6.31
CA SER A 101 -17.27 29.70 7.72
C SER A 101 -18.48 29.37 8.61
N THR A 102 -19.69 29.48 8.06
CA THR A 102 -20.95 29.12 8.71
C THR A 102 -21.42 27.70 8.42
N ALA A 103 -20.69 26.93 7.60
CA ALA A 103 -21.11 25.61 7.13
C ALA A 103 -21.48 24.61 8.25
N ASP A 104 -22.57 23.89 8.03
CA ASP A 104 -23.07 22.87 8.94
C ASP A 104 -22.26 21.58 8.88
N THR A 105 -21.99 20.98 10.04
CA THR A 105 -21.24 19.71 10.08
C THR A 105 -22.16 18.52 9.82
N VAL A 106 -21.92 17.78 8.74
CA VAL A 106 -22.63 16.54 8.43
C VAL A 106 -21.92 15.33 9.05
N ARG A 107 -22.63 14.21 9.12
CA ARG A 107 -22.12 12.93 9.63
C ARG A 107 -22.23 11.87 8.54
N GLU A 108 -21.27 10.95 8.51
CA GLU A 108 -21.29 9.83 7.58
C GLU A 108 -22.57 9.01 7.73
N CYS A 109 -23.12 8.58 6.61
CA CYS A 109 -24.29 7.72 6.50
C CYS A 109 -25.54 8.26 7.23
N VAL A 110 -25.63 9.57 7.44
CA VAL A 110 -26.77 10.27 8.03
C VAL A 110 -27.35 11.22 6.99
N ASP A 111 -28.68 11.20 6.82
CA ASP A 111 -29.36 12.17 5.97
C ASP A 111 -29.37 13.54 6.68
N MET A 112 -28.90 14.56 5.97
CA MET A 112 -29.06 15.98 6.33
C MET A 112 -30.19 16.56 5.46
N GLU A 113 -31.27 17.00 6.11
CA GLU A 113 -32.37 17.71 5.45
C GLU A 113 -32.04 19.19 5.36
N GLY A 114 -32.19 19.75 4.16
CA GLY A 114 -32.04 21.17 3.91
C GLY A 114 -33.13 21.74 3.01
N THR A 115 -33.23 23.07 2.97
CA THR A 115 -34.28 23.84 2.30
C THR A 115 -33.67 25.08 1.66
N ILE A 116 -33.51 25.04 0.34
CA ILE A 116 -33.30 26.27 -0.44
C ILE A 116 -34.63 27.05 -0.44
N SER A 117 -34.74 28.04 0.44
CA SER A 117 -35.97 28.79 0.71
C SER A 117 -36.25 29.89 -0.31
N GLU A 118 -35.22 30.33 -1.02
CA GLU A 118 -35.29 31.25 -2.16
C GLU A 118 -34.16 30.97 -3.16
N GLU A 119 -34.27 31.45 -4.41
CA GLU A 119 -33.31 31.07 -5.46
C GLU A 119 -31.85 31.40 -5.12
N ASP A 120 -31.62 32.46 -4.34
CA ASP A 120 -30.30 32.94 -3.93
C ASP A 120 -29.86 32.41 -2.56
N ASP A 121 -30.60 31.44 -2.02
CA ASP A 121 -30.22 30.66 -0.84
C ASP A 121 -29.08 29.69 -1.22
N ILE A 122 -28.09 29.60 -0.35
CA ILE A 122 -26.87 28.82 -0.59
C ILE A 122 -26.62 28.01 0.67
N ASP A 123 -26.52 26.69 0.55
CA ASP A 123 -26.32 25.87 1.73
C ASP A 123 -24.91 25.26 1.71
N TYR A 124 -24.09 25.62 2.71
CA TYR A 124 -22.80 24.96 2.92
C TYR A 124 -22.85 23.93 4.04
N PHE A 125 -22.30 22.76 3.73
CA PHE A 125 -22.05 21.67 4.67
C PHE A 125 -20.56 21.34 4.70
N LYS A 126 -20.11 20.68 5.77
CA LYS A 126 -18.73 20.20 5.89
C LYS A 126 -18.59 18.89 6.64
N ILE A 127 -17.56 18.14 6.30
CA ILE A 127 -17.16 16.93 7.01
C ILE A 127 -15.63 16.86 7.11
N LYS A 128 -15.16 16.14 8.13
CA LYS A 128 -13.77 15.79 8.32
C LYS A 128 -13.68 14.29 8.52
N TYR A 129 -12.88 13.63 7.69
CA TYR A 129 -12.61 12.21 7.80
C TYR A 129 -11.30 12.00 8.56
N ASN A 130 -11.21 10.87 9.27
CA ASN A 130 -10.00 10.49 10.00
C ASN A 130 -9.09 9.57 9.19
N ASP A 131 -9.57 9.04 8.06
CA ASP A 131 -8.89 8.06 7.21
C ASP A 131 -8.91 8.53 5.74
N TYR A 132 -8.01 7.94 4.93
CA TYR A 132 -7.97 8.16 3.49
C TYR A 132 -8.96 7.22 2.80
N GLY A 133 -9.60 7.66 1.72
CA GLY A 133 -10.45 6.79 0.90
C GLY A 133 -11.20 7.54 -0.20
N LEU A 134 -12.05 6.83 -0.94
CA LEU A 134 -12.98 7.43 -1.88
C LEU A 134 -14.30 7.72 -1.15
N ALA A 135 -14.63 8.98 -0.95
CA ALA A 135 -15.92 9.39 -0.42
C ALA A 135 -16.96 9.48 -1.54
N GLU A 136 -18.19 9.06 -1.23
CA GLU A 136 -19.37 9.24 -2.07
C GLU A 136 -20.30 10.28 -1.42
N VAL A 137 -20.87 11.17 -2.25
CA VAL A 137 -21.84 12.19 -1.81
C VAL A 137 -23.04 12.18 -2.73
N ARG A 138 -24.23 12.20 -2.14
CA ARG A 138 -25.50 12.28 -2.87
C ARG A 138 -26.35 13.45 -2.39
N LEU A 139 -26.88 14.20 -3.34
CA LEU A 139 -28.01 15.11 -3.15
C LEU A 139 -29.25 14.45 -3.74
N SER A 140 -30.30 14.32 -2.96
CA SER A 140 -31.52 13.61 -3.38
C SER A 140 -32.76 14.31 -2.84
N SER A 141 -33.94 13.81 -3.21
CA SER A 141 -35.23 14.40 -2.79
C SER A 141 -35.37 15.87 -3.17
N ILE A 142 -34.72 16.31 -4.26
CA ILE A 142 -34.88 17.68 -4.78
C ILE A 142 -36.36 17.93 -5.08
N PRO A 143 -36.97 19.04 -4.60
CA PRO A 143 -38.38 19.34 -4.81
C PRO A 143 -38.75 19.37 -6.30
N SER A 144 -40.00 19.01 -6.60
CA SER A 144 -40.46 19.01 -7.99
C SER A 144 -40.39 20.43 -8.57
N GLN A 145 -39.97 20.53 -9.83
CA GLN A 145 -39.77 21.80 -10.56
C GLN A 145 -38.54 22.61 -10.12
N CYS A 146 -37.85 22.20 -9.06
CA CYS A 146 -36.56 22.76 -8.67
C CYS A 146 -35.40 22.06 -9.40
N ASP A 147 -34.25 22.71 -9.37
CA ASP A 147 -33.00 22.25 -9.97
C ASP A 147 -31.85 22.69 -9.05
N TYR A 148 -31.37 21.77 -8.21
CA TYR A 148 -30.35 22.03 -7.20
C TYR A 148 -29.04 21.35 -7.57
N ASP A 149 -27.97 22.14 -7.60
CA ASP A 149 -26.62 21.70 -7.98
C ASP A 149 -25.76 21.40 -6.74
N LEU A 150 -24.74 20.55 -6.90
CA LEU A 150 -23.82 20.16 -5.83
C LEU A 150 -22.36 20.38 -6.24
N LYS A 151 -21.58 21.08 -5.40
CA LYS A 151 -20.13 21.30 -5.57
C LYS A 151 -19.32 20.91 -4.33
N ILE A 152 -18.13 20.34 -4.54
CA ILE A 152 -17.22 19.90 -3.48
C ILE A 152 -15.94 20.74 -3.50
N PHE A 153 -15.46 21.15 -2.32
CA PHE A 153 -14.20 21.87 -2.11
C PHE A 153 -13.31 21.17 -1.06
N ASN A 154 -11.99 21.31 -1.20
CA ASN A 154 -11.01 20.91 -0.17
C ASN A 154 -10.82 22.01 0.90
N GLU A 155 -9.94 21.77 1.89
CA GLU A 155 -9.67 22.74 2.96
C GLU A 155 -9.00 24.03 2.44
N SER A 156 -8.19 23.91 1.40
CA SER A 156 -7.54 25.05 0.71
C SER A 156 -8.49 25.84 -0.21
N LEU A 157 -9.76 25.43 -0.28
CA LEU A 157 -10.85 26.06 -1.03
C LEU A 157 -10.76 25.89 -2.56
N ASP A 158 -9.97 24.92 -3.02
CA ASP A 158 -9.98 24.52 -4.42
C ASP A 158 -11.19 23.62 -4.70
N GLY A 159 -11.86 23.85 -5.83
CA GLY A 159 -12.98 23.02 -6.27
C GLY A 159 -12.49 21.64 -6.72
N ILE A 160 -13.05 20.58 -6.13
CA ILE A 160 -12.67 19.19 -6.41
C ILE A 160 -13.59 18.57 -7.47
N ALA A 161 -14.91 18.70 -7.29
CA ALA A 161 -15.91 18.06 -8.12
C ALA A 161 -17.19 18.89 -8.17
N THR A 162 -17.98 18.75 -9.23
CA THR A 162 -19.27 19.42 -9.36
C THR A 162 -20.23 18.60 -10.20
N SER A 163 -21.50 18.59 -9.79
CA SER A 163 -22.61 17.98 -10.51
C SER A 163 -23.66 19.06 -10.80
N TYR A 164 -24.27 18.95 -11.99
CA TYR A 164 -25.19 19.93 -12.54
C TYR A 164 -26.37 19.23 -13.23
N ASN A 165 -26.88 18.14 -12.67
CA ASN A 165 -27.99 17.43 -13.30
C ASN A 165 -29.19 18.39 -13.43
N SER A 166 -30.01 18.19 -14.45
CA SER A 166 -31.16 19.08 -14.69
C SER A 166 -32.40 18.62 -13.92
N ASP A 167 -33.31 19.58 -13.69
CA ASP A 167 -34.58 19.34 -12.99
C ASP A 167 -34.34 18.73 -11.60
N ASN A 168 -35.22 17.85 -11.13
CA ASN A 168 -35.15 17.28 -9.79
C ASN A 168 -34.40 15.93 -9.74
N GLU A 169 -33.50 15.68 -10.70
CA GLU A 169 -32.67 14.48 -10.72
C GLU A 169 -31.60 14.54 -9.62
N PRO A 170 -31.30 13.43 -8.91
CA PRO A 170 -30.29 13.42 -7.86
C PRO A 170 -28.90 13.82 -8.36
N GLU A 171 -28.14 14.51 -7.51
CA GLU A 171 -26.70 14.76 -7.73
C GLU A 171 -25.87 13.67 -7.06
N HIS A 172 -24.80 13.25 -7.73
CA HIS A 172 -23.97 12.14 -7.26
C HIS A 172 -22.51 12.35 -7.64
N LEU A 173 -21.64 12.45 -6.63
CA LEU A 173 -20.23 12.77 -6.79
C LEU A 173 -19.34 11.83 -5.96
N TYR A 174 -18.11 11.65 -6.44
CA TYR A 174 -17.05 10.90 -5.80
C TYR A 174 -15.81 11.78 -5.65
N PHE A 175 -15.08 11.68 -4.54
CA PHE A 175 -13.82 12.39 -4.35
C PHE A 175 -12.87 11.65 -3.39
N TYR A 176 -11.57 11.81 -3.58
CA TYR A 176 -10.57 11.25 -2.67
C TYR A 176 -10.38 12.14 -1.45
N VAL A 177 -10.26 11.47 -0.30
CA VAL A 177 -10.17 12.10 1.01
C VAL A 177 -8.77 11.97 1.56
N VAL A 178 -8.20 13.09 1.99
CA VAL A 178 -6.98 13.20 2.78
C VAL A 178 -7.40 13.22 4.26
N PRO A 179 -6.79 12.38 5.11
CA PRO A 179 -7.07 12.37 6.54
C PRO A 179 -6.88 13.74 7.17
N ASP A 180 -7.71 14.06 8.14
CA ASP A 180 -7.60 15.28 8.93
C ASP A 180 -7.78 16.61 8.15
N GLU A 181 -8.30 16.58 6.92
CA GLU A 181 -8.73 17.78 6.18
C GLU A 181 -10.25 17.99 6.24
N TRP A 182 -10.68 19.26 6.17
CA TRP A 182 -12.10 19.60 6.02
C TRP A 182 -12.51 19.64 4.55
N TYR A 183 -13.59 18.95 4.23
CA TYR A 183 -14.26 19.01 2.94
C TYR A 183 -15.58 19.76 3.05
N TYR A 184 -15.90 20.57 2.05
CA TYR A 184 -17.09 21.41 2.01
C TYR A 184 -17.98 21.03 0.83
N PHE A 185 -19.29 20.99 1.08
CA PHE A 185 -20.32 20.71 0.08
C PHE A 185 -21.21 21.93 -0.03
N ARG A 186 -21.38 22.44 -1.25
CA ARG A 186 -22.24 23.59 -1.53
C ARG A 186 -23.44 23.13 -2.35
N VAL A 187 -24.63 23.39 -1.84
CA VAL A 187 -25.91 23.17 -2.55
C VAL A 187 -26.49 24.53 -2.95
N THR A 188 -26.95 24.65 -4.20
CA THR A 188 -27.47 25.91 -4.73
C THR A 188 -28.59 25.69 -5.74
N SER A 189 -29.52 26.65 -5.85
CA SER A 189 -30.58 26.60 -6.88
C SER A 189 -30.17 27.22 -8.23
N ALA A 190 -30.35 26.45 -9.29
CA ALA A 190 -30.16 26.88 -10.67
C ALA A 190 -31.45 27.32 -11.39
N VAL A 191 -32.64 26.96 -10.91
CA VAL A 191 -33.91 27.31 -11.62
C VAL A 191 -34.99 27.86 -10.71
N SER A 192 -35.23 27.24 -9.56
CA SER A 192 -36.23 27.67 -8.59
C SER A 192 -35.96 27.06 -7.23
N ALA A 193 -36.58 27.64 -6.20
CA ALA A 193 -36.52 27.21 -4.80
C ALA A 193 -37.90 26.77 -4.29
N ASP A 194 -37.94 26.00 -3.20
CA ASP A 194 -39.15 25.57 -2.50
C ASP A 194 -38.98 25.77 -0.99
N ASP A 195 -39.79 26.63 -0.38
CA ASP A 195 -39.71 26.97 1.04
C ASP A 195 -40.45 25.98 1.96
N THR A 196 -40.93 24.85 1.41
CA THR A 196 -41.71 23.86 2.13
C THR A 196 -41.17 22.43 2.04
N ASP A 197 -40.72 22.01 0.86
CA ASP A 197 -40.18 20.67 0.63
C ASP A 197 -38.65 20.64 0.80
N THR A 198 -38.15 19.68 1.56
CA THR A 198 -36.72 19.54 1.85
C THR A 198 -36.01 18.64 0.84
N TYR A 199 -34.75 18.97 0.54
CA TYR A 199 -33.82 18.04 -0.09
C TYR A 199 -33.07 17.22 0.98
N LYS A 200 -32.33 16.21 0.54
CA LYS A 200 -31.47 15.39 1.39
C LYS A 200 -30.05 15.32 0.86
N LEU A 201 -29.10 15.82 1.66
CA LEU A 201 -27.67 15.58 1.45
C LEU A 201 -27.23 14.37 2.28
N ARG A 202 -26.55 13.43 1.66
CA ARG A 202 -25.93 12.30 2.33
C ARG A 202 -24.49 12.15 1.91
N VAL A 203 -23.61 12.11 2.89
CA VAL A 203 -22.21 11.76 2.73
C VAL A 203 -22.03 10.35 3.25
N TYR A 204 -21.42 9.48 2.46
CA TYR A 204 -21.22 8.08 2.82
C TYR A 204 -19.90 7.89 3.58
N GLU A 205 -19.81 6.77 4.28
CA GLU A 205 -18.53 6.26 4.75
C GLU A 205 -17.56 6.10 3.57
N LEU A 206 -16.27 6.22 3.84
CA LEU A 206 -15.25 6.03 2.81
C LEU A 206 -15.38 4.63 2.21
N VAL A 207 -15.57 4.59 0.90
CA VAL A 207 -15.20 3.42 0.12
C VAL A 207 -13.68 3.46 0.05
N THR A 208 -13.06 2.84 1.04
CA THR A 208 -11.67 2.45 0.94
C THR A 208 -11.61 1.36 -0.11
N ASP A 209 -11.42 1.73 -1.38
CA ASP A 209 -11.06 0.80 -2.43
C ASP A 209 -9.71 0.19 -2.02
N TYR A 210 -9.77 -0.90 -1.27
CA TYR A 210 -8.62 -1.69 -0.89
C TYR A 210 -8.15 -2.42 -2.14
N ARG A 211 -7.58 -1.68 -3.07
CA ARG A 211 -7.03 -2.22 -4.31
C ARG A 211 -5.58 -2.61 -4.09
N ALA A 212 -5.23 -3.80 -4.55
CA ALA A 212 -3.86 -4.29 -4.60
C ALA A 212 -3.51 -4.59 -6.04
N ASN A 213 -2.57 -3.83 -6.60
CA ASN A 213 -2.12 -3.99 -7.98
C ASN A 213 -0.77 -4.69 -7.99
N LEU A 214 -0.69 -5.82 -8.67
CA LEU A 214 0.45 -6.72 -8.64
C LEU A 214 0.95 -6.95 -10.07
N TYR A 215 2.13 -6.40 -10.38
CA TYR A 215 2.72 -6.47 -11.71
C TYR A 215 3.94 -7.41 -11.68
N GLY A 216 3.97 -8.33 -12.62
CA GLY A 216 5.04 -9.31 -12.81
C GLY A 216 5.59 -9.31 -14.24
N ALA A 217 6.69 -10.03 -14.45
CA ALA A 217 7.27 -10.31 -15.76
C ALA A 217 7.27 -11.82 -16.04
N ARG A 218 7.10 -12.17 -17.32
CA ARG A 218 7.21 -13.55 -17.81
C ARG A 218 8.10 -13.59 -19.04
N GLN A 219 9.39 -13.80 -18.80
CA GLN A 219 10.44 -13.85 -19.83
C GLN A 219 11.19 -15.19 -19.79
N SER A 220 11.95 -15.48 -20.84
CA SER A 220 12.82 -16.66 -20.90
C SER A 220 13.90 -16.72 -19.80
N ASP A 221 14.23 -15.61 -19.15
CA ASP A 221 15.27 -15.53 -18.13
C ASP A 221 14.78 -15.17 -16.71
N ILE A 222 13.58 -14.58 -16.60
CA ILE A 222 12.90 -14.32 -15.33
C ILE A 222 11.40 -14.68 -15.41
N ASP A 223 10.92 -15.39 -14.40
CA ASP A 223 9.50 -15.66 -14.20
C ASP A 223 9.12 -15.21 -12.79
N THR A 224 8.27 -14.19 -12.69
CA THR A 224 7.76 -13.66 -11.42
C THR A 224 6.25 -13.90 -11.28
N GLU A 225 5.67 -14.85 -12.03
CA GLU A 225 4.24 -15.22 -11.90
C GLU A 225 3.91 -15.64 -10.46
N GLY A 226 4.85 -16.33 -9.81
CA GLY A 226 4.72 -16.72 -8.40
C GLY A 226 4.60 -15.53 -7.43
N ASP A 227 5.26 -14.41 -7.72
CA ASP A 227 5.22 -13.21 -6.87
C ASP A 227 3.83 -12.55 -6.94
N VAL A 228 3.22 -12.54 -8.13
CA VAL A 228 1.86 -12.06 -8.36
C VAL A 228 0.84 -12.99 -7.69
N THR A 229 0.95 -14.30 -7.90
CA THR A 229 0.07 -15.30 -7.29
C THR A 229 0.13 -15.25 -5.75
N ALA A 230 1.30 -15.02 -5.18
CA ALA A 230 1.45 -14.85 -3.74
C ALA A 230 0.63 -13.65 -3.22
N GLY A 231 0.68 -12.51 -3.92
CA GLY A 231 -0.12 -11.34 -3.56
C GLY A 231 -1.62 -11.58 -3.72
N GLU A 232 -2.05 -12.21 -4.83
CA GLU A 232 -3.45 -12.59 -5.06
C GLU A 232 -3.99 -13.46 -3.93
N GLN A 233 -3.19 -14.42 -3.45
CA GLN A 233 -3.58 -15.34 -2.40
C GLN A 233 -3.84 -14.65 -1.05
N TYR A 234 -3.07 -13.62 -0.69
CA TYR A 234 -3.11 -13.03 0.66
C TYR A 234 -3.74 -11.64 0.71
N PHE A 235 -3.80 -10.92 -0.40
CA PHE A 235 -4.56 -9.67 -0.48
C PHE A 235 -6.03 -9.92 -0.84
N GLY A 236 -6.33 -10.88 -1.73
CA GLY A 236 -7.66 -11.06 -2.32
C GLY A 236 -8.80 -11.45 -1.37
N THR A 237 -10.01 -11.52 -1.92
CA THR A 237 -11.21 -11.99 -1.22
C THR A 237 -11.28 -13.53 -1.17
N GLU A 238 -11.79 -14.07 -0.07
CA GLU A 238 -11.91 -15.52 0.14
C GLU A 238 -12.86 -16.13 -0.92
N GLY A 239 -12.35 -17.04 -1.77
CA GLY A 239 -13.19 -17.80 -2.70
C GLY A 239 -12.66 -18.00 -4.12
N ASP A 240 -11.83 -17.10 -4.65
CA ASP A 240 -11.34 -17.24 -6.04
C ASP A 240 -9.94 -17.90 -6.13
N PHE A 241 -8.99 -17.53 -5.27
CA PHE A 241 -7.71 -18.22 -5.07
C PHE A 241 -7.14 -18.02 -3.64
N ALA A 242 -7.72 -17.09 -2.86
CA ALA A 242 -7.25 -16.70 -1.55
C ALA A 242 -7.73 -17.63 -0.43
N VAL A 243 -6.79 -18.08 0.41
CA VAL A 243 -7.08 -18.81 1.66
C VAL A 243 -6.68 -17.90 2.82
N ASN A 244 -7.66 -17.24 3.46
CA ASN A 244 -7.47 -16.15 4.44
C ASN A 244 -6.94 -14.83 3.86
N GLY A 245 -7.33 -14.46 2.63
CA GLY A 245 -6.95 -13.16 2.07
C GLY A 245 -7.59 -11.97 2.80
N LEU A 246 -6.97 -10.80 2.68
CA LEU A 246 -7.34 -9.58 3.39
C LEU A 246 -8.66 -8.96 2.92
N GLY A 247 -9.14 -9.31 1.73
CA GLY A 247 -10.38 -8.77 1.15
C GLY A 247 -10.16 -7.59 0.20
N TYR A 248 -8.94 -7.41 -0.30
CA TYR A 248 -8.63 -6.44 -1.34
C TYR A 248 -9.28 -6.84 -2.68
N ASP A 249 -9.61 -5.84 -3.49
CA ASP A 249 -9.79 -6.01 -4.92
C ASP A 249 -8.41 -6.11 -5.59
N VAL A 250 -8.06 -7.29 -6.07
CA VAL A 250 -6.71 -7.57 -6.57
C VAL A 250 -6.68 -7.55 -8.09
N VAL A 251 -5.73 -6.81 -8.63
CA VAL A 251 -5.39 -6.81 -10.05
C VAL A 251 -4.00 -7.41 -10.23
N GLY A 252 -3.93 -8.68 -10.62
CA GLY A 252 -2.69 -9.38 -10.95
C GLY A 252 -2.40 -9.39 -12.46
N GLU A 253 -1.21 -8.95 -12.86
CA GLU A 253 -0.79 -8.86 -14.27
C GLU A 253 0.65 -9.33 -14.46
N CYS A 254 0.84 -10.51 -15.09
CA CYS A 254 2.16 -11.04 -15.44
C CYS A 254 2.64 -10.65 -16.84
N GLU A 255 1.77 -9.97 -17.61
CA GLU A 255 2.09 -9.42 -18.93
C GLU A 255 1.71 -7.93 -19.00
N PRO A 256 2.22 -7.07 -18.08
CA PRO A 256 1.76 -5.70 -17.99
C PRO A 256 2.07 -4.91 -19.25
N THR A 257 1.18 -3.96 -19.56
CA THR A 257 1.44 -2.90 -20.53
C THR A 257 1.58 -1.58 -19.78
N LYS A 258 2.28 -0.61 -20.37
CA LYS A 258 2.42 0.73 -19.78
C LYS A 258 1.07 1.32 -19.35
N THR A 259 0.02 1.19 -20.17
CA THR A 259 -1.32 1.70 -19.82
C THR A 259 -1.90 1.01 -18.60
N ARG A 260 -1.74 -0.32 -18.48
CA ARG A 260 -2.23 -1.10 -17.33
C ARG A 260 -1.48 -0.80 -16.03
N ILE A 261 -0.27 -0.25 -16.11
CA ILE A 261 0.48 0.16 -14.92
C ILE A 261 -0.22 1.33 -14.22
N TYR A 262 -0.82 2.27 -14.94
CA TYR A 262 -1.57 3.38 -14.34
C TYR A 262 -2.85 2.97 -13.62
N ASP A 263 -3.33 1.73 -13.81
CA ASP A 263 -4.47 1.22 -13.05
C ASP A 263 -4.16 1.07 -11.55
N CYS A 264 -2.89 1.26 -11.13
CA CYS A 264 -2.48 1.31 -9.73
C CYS A 264 -2.76 2.66 -9.04
N GLU A 265 -3.21 3.68 -9.77
CA GLU A 265 -3.62 4.96 -9.18
C GLU A 265 -4.72 4.73 -8.13
N GLY A 266 -4.47 5.25 -6.92
CA GLY A 266 -5.35 5.05 -5.76
C GLY A 266 -5.27 3.66 -5.11
N ALA A 267 -4.40 2.76 -5.58
CA ALA A 267 -4.22 1.45 -4.94
C ALA A 267 -3.55 1.58 -3.57
N SER A 268 -4.03 0.79 -2.61
CA SER A 268 -3.49 0.73 -1.24
C SER A 268 -2.20 -0.09 -1.16
N VAL A 269 -2.03 -1.06 -2.05
CA VAL A 269 -0.81 -1.88 -2.16
C VAL A 269 -0.42 -1.97 -3.63
N VAL A 270 0.86 -1.75 -3.93
CA VAL A 270 1.41 -1.99 -5.28
C VAL A 270 2.62 -2.91 -5.19
N THR A 271 2.72 -3.86 -6.12
CA THR A 271 3.89 -4.73 -6.27
C THR A 271 4.41 -4.66 -7.68
N PHE A 272 5.72 -4.51 -7.83
CA PHE A 272 6.41 -4.48 -9.10
C PHE A 272 7.55 -5.52 -9.09
N SER A 273 7.35 -6.63 -9.78
CA SER A 273 8.28 -7.76 -9.87
C SER A 273 8.81 -7.93 -11.30
N GLY A 274 10.12 -7.86 -11.48
CA GLY A 274 10.78 -7.88 -12.79
C GLY A 274 12.28 -7.64 -12.69
N HIS A 275 12.92 -7.18 -13.76
CA HIS A 275 14.34 -6.80 -13.70
C HIS A 275 14.50 -5.41 -13.09
N GLY A 276 15.21 -5.33 -11.98
CA GLY A 276 15.40 -4.07 -11.27
C GLY A 276 16.74 -3.42 -11.51
N PHE A 277 16.71 -2.10 -11.40
CA PHE A 277 17.84 -1.19 -11.34
C PHE A 277 17.56 -0.17 -10.23
N PRO A 278 18.57 0.60 -9.79
CA PRO A 278 18.34 1.64 -8.77
C PRO A 278 17.29 2.69 -9.12
N HIS A 279 16.90 2.85 -10.40
CA HIS A 279 16.03 3.95 -10.87
C HIS A 279 14.84 3.47 -11.72
N LYS A 280 14.77 2.18 -12.04
CA LYS A 280 13.74 1.61 -12.93
C LYS A 280 13.53 0.12 -12.69
N ILE A 281 12.34 -0.38 -13.04
CA ILE A 281 12.04 -1.82 -13.15
C ILE A 281 11.54 -2.09 -14.57
N LYS A 282 12.07 -3.14 -15.21
CA LYS A 282 11.66 -3.59 -16.54
C LYS A 282 10.72 -4.79 -16.46
N PHE A 283 9.66 -4.74 -17.26
CA PHE A 283 8.78 -5.85 -17.58
C PHE A 283 8.87 -6.17 -19.06
N SER A 284 9.15 -7.43 -19.36
CA SER A 284 9.26 -7.98 -20.70
C SER A 284 8.51 -9.30 -20.74
N VAL A 285 7.83 -9.53 -21.87
CA VAL A 285 7.07 -10.76 -22.11
C VAL A 285 7.55 -11.42 -23.38
N ASP A 286 8.12 -12.61 -23.27
CA ASP A 286 8.56 -13.40 -24.43
C ASP A 286 7.39 -14.25 -24.98
N GLY A 287 7.06 -14.05 -26.26
CA GLY A 287 6.27 -15.02 -27.03
C GLY A 287 7.17 -16.11 -27.61
N LYS A 288 6.59 -17.25 -28.02
CA LYS A 288 7.32 -18.39 -28.64
C LYS A 288 8.15 -18.02 -29.89
N GLU A 289 7.94 -16.83 -30.48
CA GLU A 289 8.66 -16.34 -31.66
C GLU A 289 9.04 -14.83 -31.62
N GLU A 290 8.48 -14.00 -30.72
CA GLU A 290 8.83 -12.58 -30.57
C GLU A 290 8.43 -12.02 -29.18
N THR A 291 9.18 -11.05 -28.65
CA THR A 291 8.84 -10.32 -27.41
C THR A 291 7.61 -9.45 -27.67
N LYS A 292 6.55 -9.65 -26.88
CA LYS A 292 5.20 -9.09 -27.11
C LYS A 292 5.06 -7.67 -26.56
N TYR A 293 5.61 -7.43 -25.37
CA TYR A 293 5.58 -6.12 -24.70
C TYR A 293 6.89 -5.88 -23.95
N LYS A 294 7.38 -4.63 -24.02
CA LYS A 294 8.54 -4.12 -23.28
C LYS A 294 8.15 -2.81 -22.61
N CYS A 295 7.94 -2.86 -21.30
CA CYS A 295 7.54 -1.71 -20.50
C CYS A 295 8.19 -1.75 -19.12
N GLY A 296 7.82 -0.84 -18.23
CA GLY A 296 8.44 -0.73 -16.91
C GLY A 296 7.93 0.46 -16.13
N ILE A 297 8.50 0.64 -14.95
CA ILE A 297 8.37 1.87 -14.17
C ILE A 297 9.74 2.55 -14.06
N ILE A 298 9.74 3.88 -13.99
CA ILE A 298 10.97 4.68 -13.88
C ILE A 298 10.74 5.88 -12.96
N ILE A 299 11.78 6.30 -12.25
CA ILE A 299 11.77 7.57 -11.52
C ILE A 299 11.60 8.74 -12.52
N GLY A 300 10.74 9.69 -12.17
CA GLY A 300 10.45 10.88 -12.97
C GLY A 300 9.20 10.72 -13.83
N GLU A 301 9.08 11.60 -14.82
CA GLU A 301 8.05 11.54 -15.87
C GLU A 301 8.23 10.33 -16.80
N ASP A 302 7.18 10.08 -17.58
CA ASP A 302 7.14 9.14 -18.69
C ASP A 302 8.35 9.17 -19.63
N GLN A 303 8.99 8.01 -19.79
CA GLN A 303 10.20 7.88 -20.60
C GLN A 303 10.16 6.70 -21.57
N LYS A 304 10.86 6.88 -22.68
CA LYS A 304 11.20 5.82 -23.61
C LYS A 304 12.71 5.65 -23.65
N ASP A 305 13.18 4.46 -23.34
CA ASP A 305 14.60 4.10 -23.32
C ASP A 305 14.78 2.78 -24.06
N GLY A 306 15.58 2.80 -25.13
CA GLY A 306 15.67 1.70 -26.09
C GLY A 306 14.31 1.34 -26.70
N SER A 307 13.93 0.07 -26.63
CA SER A 307 12.61 -0.39 -27.06
C SER A 307 11.56 -0.47 -25.93
N TYR A 308 11.95 -0.12 -24.69
CA TYR A 308 11.06 -0.08 -23.53
C TYR A 308 10.31 1.25 -23.42
N ASN A 309 9.03 1.17 -23.06
CA ASN A 309 8.22 2.34 -22.71
C ASN A 309 7.89 2.28 -21.21
N TYR A 310 8.41 3.22 -20.43
CA TYR A 310 8.22 3.27 -19.00
C TYR A 310 7.05 4.18 -18.64
N ALA A 311 6.30 3.78 -17.62
CA ALA A 311 5.42 4.66 -16.87
C ALA A 311 6.27 5.44 -15.86
N GLY A 312 6.22 6.76 -15.93
CA GLY A 312 6.86 7.64 -14.95
C GLY A 312 6.14 7.60 -13.61
N ILE A 313 6.88 7.45 -12.51
CA ILE A 313 6.29 7.47 -11.16
C ILE A 313 5.68 8.85 -10.83
N ASP A 314 6.22 9.94 -11.38
CA ASP A 314 5.68 11.30 -11.18
C ASP A 314 4.26 11.45 -11.75
N ASP A 315 3.95 10.61 -12.74
CA ASP A 315 2.66 10.57 -13.41
C ASP A 315 1.70 9.57 -12.73
N MET A 316 2.12 8.88 -11.66
CA MET A 316 1.29 7.93 -10.90
C MET A 316 0.77 8.60 -9.61
N TYR A 317 -0.55 8.62 -9.42
CA TYR A 317 -1.17 9.08 -8.18
C TYR A 317 -1.15 7.98 -7.10
N LEU A 318 -0.04 7.92 -6.35
CA LEU A 318 0.24 6.89 -5.33
C LEU A 318 0.07 7.35 -3.88
N ASP A 319 -0.50 8.53 -3.64
CA ASP A 319 -0.76 9.07 -2.28
C ASP A 319 -1.58 8.12 -1.38
N ALA A 320 -2.43 7.30 -1.99
CA ALA A 320 -3.23 6.28 -1.31
C ALA A 320 -2.43 5.05 -0.88
N CYS A 321 -1.24 4.88 -1.44
CA CYS A 321 -0.48 3.64 -1.35
C CYS A 321 0.17 3.53 0.04
N ARG A 322 -0.26 2.52 0.79
CA ARG A 322 0.30 2.19 2.10
C ARG A 322 1.61 1.44 1.96
N LEU A 323 1.69 0.53 0.98
CA LEU A 323 2.86 -0.32 0.77
C LEU A 323 3.17 -0.49 -0.72
N ALA A 324 4.36 -0.05 -1.12
CA ALA A 324 4.97 -0.42 -2.39
C ALA A 324 6.02 -1.52 -2.18
N VAL A 325 5.91 -2.61 -2.95
CA VAL A 325 6.86 -3.73 -2.94
C VAL A 325 7.59 -3.78 -4.28
N LEU A 326 8.87 -3.43 -4.27
CA LEU A 326 9.74 -3.41 -5.45
C LEU A 326 10.62 -4.66 -5.49
N SER A 327 9.99 -5.81 -5.69
CA SER A 327 10.55 -7.18 -5.72
C SER A 327 11.41 -7.44 -6.96
N SER A 328 12.49 -6.67 -7.07
CA SER A 328 13.41 -6.68 -8.19
C SER A 328 14.83 -6.37 -7.72
N CYS A 329 15.82 -6.80 -8.52
CA CYS A 329 17.24 -6.57 -8.24
C CYS A 329 17.55 -5.08 -8.00
N GLN A 330 18.38 -4.78 -7.00
CA GLN A 330 18.99 -3.44 -6.82
C GLN A 330 18.02 -2.24 -6.69
N THR A 331 16.72 -2.45 -6.47
CA THR A 331 15.73 -1.37 -6.30
C THR A 331 15.98 -0.49 -5.08
N ALA A 332 16.75 -0.98 -4.12
CA ALA A 332 17.22 -0.26 -2.93
C ALA A 332 18.75 -0.13 -2.85
N ALA A 333 19.47 -0.34 -3.97
CA ALA A 333 20.90 -0.12 -4.04
C ALA A 333 21.24 1.40 -4.04
N GLU A 334 22.53 1.74 -4.06
CA GLU A 334 22.95 3.14 -4.16
C GLU A 334 22.34 3.83 -5.39
N PRO A 335 21.86 5.09 -5.26
CA PRO A 335 21.27 5.82 -6.38
C PRO A 335 22.19 5.84 -7.59
N LYS A 336 21.60 5.68 -8.78
CA LYS A 336 22.33 5.83 -10.04
C LYS A 336 22.76 7.30 -10.20
N GLU A 337 23.92 7.52 -10.82
CA GLU A 337 24.37 8.88 -11.19
C GLU A 337 23.26 9.63 -11.93
N GLY A 338 22.94 10.84 -11.44
CA GLY A 338 21.85 11.67 -11.96
C GLY A 338 20.52 11.56 -11.20
N TYR A 339 20.41 10.63 -10.23
CA TYR A 339 19.25 10.48 -9.35
C TYR A 339 19.64 10.75 -7.89
N ASN A 340 18.75 11.40 -7.15
CA ASN A 340 18.95 11.66 -5.72
C ASN A 340 18.65 10.41 -4.86
N TYR A 341 17.71 9.59 -5.33
CA TYR A 341 17.18 8.44 -4.61
C TYR A 341 17.28 7.19 -5.48
N ASN A 342 17.28 6.03 -4.81
CA ASN A 342 16.90 4.80 -5.48
C ASN A 342 15.37 4.72 -5.58
N ILE A 343 14.84 3.85 -6.44
CA ILE A 343 13.41 3.79 -6.74
C ILE A 343 12.57 3.40 -5.53
N ALA A 344 13.10 2.58 -4.61
CA ALA A 344 12.38 2.24 -3.37
C ALA A 344 12.25 3.43 -2.42
N GLU A 345 13.30 4.25 -2.29
CA GLU A 345 13.29 5.49 -1.51
C GLU A 345 12.44 6.57 -2.19
N TYR A 346 12.51 6.68 -3.51
CA TYR A 346 11.71 7.61 -4.32
C TYR A 346 10.21 7.47 -4.10
N MET A 347 9.73 6.21 -3.97
CA MET A 347 8.31 5.93 -3.68
C MET A 347 7.82 6.68 -2.44
N VAL A 348 8.68 6.86 -1.43
CA VAL A 348 8.29 7.52 -0.18
C VAL A 348 8.53 9.03 -0.25
N GLU A 349 9.72 9.45 -0.69
CA GLU A 349 10.13 10.84 -0.61
C GLU A 349 9.37 11.73 -1.60
N ASP A 350 9.11 11.24 -2.82
CA ASP A 350 8.56 12.05 -3.90
C ASP A 350 7.20 11.51 -4.42
N ALA A 351 6.93 10.19 -4.32
CA ALA A 351 5.65 9.60 -4.71
C ALA A 351 4.67 9.39 -3.54
N ASN A 352 5.04 9.85 -2.34
CA ASN A 352 4.20 9.91 -1.13
C ASN A 352 3.58 8.57 -0.68
N VAL A 353 4.19 7.45 -1.07
CA VAL A 353 3.85 6.12 -0.55
C VAL A 353 4.25 6.05 0.92
N LYS A 354 3.34 5.56 1.78
CA LYS A 354 3.59 5.52 3.22
C LYS A 354 4.79 4.64 3.62
N SER A 355 4.94 3.48 2.99
CA SER A 355 6.06 2.55 3.19
C SER A 355 6.44 1.88 1.87
N SER A 356 7.74 1.72 1.65
CA SER A 356 8.27 1.05 0.46
C SER A 356 9.34 0.03 0.85
N ILE A 357 9.41 -1.10 0.14
CA ILE A 357 10.43 -2.13 0.33
C ILE A 357 11.11 -2.50 -0.99
N GLY A 358 12.44 -2.59 -1.00
CA GLY A 358 13.25 -2.97 -2.16
C GLY A 358 14.55 -3.69 -1.77
N TRP A 359 15.35 -4.13 -2.74
CA TRP A 359 16.55 -4.96 -2.50
C TRP A 359 17.86 -4.26 -2.91
N ARG A 360 18.92 -4.43 -2.11
CA ARG A 360 20.24 -3.82 -2.39
C ARG A 360 21.07 -4.56 -3.42
N VAL A 361 20.72 -5.82 -3.69
CA VAL A 361 21.54 -6.76 -4.45
C VAL A 361 20.70 -7.47 -5.51
N ASN A 362 21.34 -8.30 -6.33
CA ASN A 362 20.64 -9.18 -7.26
C ASN A 362 20.03 -10.36 -6.51
N VAL A 363 18.81 -10.72 -6.87
CA VAL A 363 17.98 -11.71 -6.17
C VAL A 363 17.55 -12.81 -7.13
N TYR A 364 17.50 -14.04 -6.64
CA TYR A 364 17.06 -15.19 -7.43
C TYR A 364 15.52 -15.31 -7.36
N SER A 365 14.83 -15.25 -8.51
CA SER A 365 13.36 -15.15 -8.58
C SER A 365 12.63 -16.23 -7.78
N PRO A 366 12.98 -17.54 -7.87
CA PRO A 366 12.30 -18.56 -7.06
C PRO A 366 12.42 -18.35 -5.54
N ASP A 367 13.55 -17.85 -5.06
CA ASP A 367 13.74 -17.54 -3.63
C ASP A 367 12.93 -16.30 -3.23
N MET A 368 12.78 -15.33 -4.14
CA MET A 368 11.94 -14.14 -3.94
C MET A 368 10.47 -14.53 -3.79
N THR A 369 9.96 -15.43 -4.64
CA THR A 369 8.57 -15.92 -4.55
C THR A 369 8.27 -16.56 -3.20
N GLU A 370 9.15 -17.43 -2.68
CA GLU A 370 8.97 -18.02 -1.35
C GLU A 370 8.97 -16.96 -0.24
N TRP A 371 9.89 -15.98 -0.34
CA TRP A 371 9.98 -14.89 0.62
C TRP A 371 8.70 -14.03 0.62
N LEU A 372 8.24 -13.59 -0.55
CA LEU A 372 7.03 -12.77 -0.71
C LEU A 372 5.78 -13.52 -0.25
N THR A 373 5.70 -14.82 -0.50
CA THR A 373 4.57 -15.66 -0.05
C THR A 373 4.39 -15.58 1.46
N GLU A 374 5.45 -15.76 2.25
CA GLU A 374 5.34 -15.64 3.71
C GLU A 374 5.23 -14.19 4.17
N PHE A 375 5.84 -13.24 3.45
CA PHE A 375 5.72 -11.81 3.77
C PHE A 375 4.27 -11.33 3.65
N TYR A 376 3.61 -11.59 2.53
CA TYR A 376 2.21 -11.24 2.31
C TYR A 376 1.26 -11.96 3.27
N LYS A 377 1.55 -13.22 3.58
CA LYS A 377 0.83 -13.95 4.63
C LYS A 377 0.94 -13.27 6.00
N LYS A 378 2.12 -12.80 6.40
CA LYS A 378 2.29 -12.10 7.68
C LYS A 378 1.61 -10.75 7.71
N LEU A 379 1.66 -10.02 6.60
CA LEU A 379 0.85 -8.81 6.44
C LEU A 379 -0.65 -9.12 6.58
N ALA A 380 -1.13 -10.21 5.99
CA ALA A 380 -2.51 -10.67 6.13
C ALA A 380 -2.89 -11.11 7.56
N GLU A 381 -1.92 -11.60 8.34
CA GLU A 381 -2.07 -11.89 9.77
C GLU A 381 -2.05 -10.62 10.65
N GLY A 382 -1.89 -9.43 10.07
CA GLY A 382 -1.91 -8.14 10.77
C GLY A 382 -0.55 -7.62 11.24
N PHE A 383 0.54 -8.21 10.75
CA PHE A 383 1.88 -7.72 11.06
C PHE A 383 2.12 -6.37 10.40
N THR A 384 2.92 -5.53 11.06
CA THR A 384 3.52 -4.36 10.41
C THR A 384 4.52 -4.81 9.34
N VAL A 385 4.82 -3.94 8.37
CA VAL A 385 5.83 -4.21 7.32
C VAL A 385 7.15 -4.67 7.92
N SER A 386 7.65 -3.99 8.95
CA SER A 386 8.91 -4.36 9.62
C SER A 386 8.84 -5.68 10.38
N ASN A 387 7.72 -5.99 11.05
CA ASN A 387 7.55 -7.25 11.75
C ASN A 387 7.41 -8.43 10.78
N ALA A 388 6.71 -8.24 9.66
CA ALA A 388 6.59 -9.23 8.59
C ALA A 388 7.96 -9.50 7.95
N GLN A 389 8.70 -8.46 7.53
CA GLN A 389 10.04 -8.59 6.99
C GLN A 389 10.95 -9.37 7.95
N SER A 390 10.99 -8.93 9.22
CA SER A 390 11.79 -9.57 10.25
C SER A 390 11.41 -11.05 10.39
N TYR A 391 10.11 -11.38 10.49
CA TYR A 391 9.69 -12.77 10.61
C TYR A 391 10.18 -13.63 9.45
N VAL A 392 10.02 -13.15 8.22
CA VAL A 392 10.35 -13.90 7.00
C VAL A 392 11.85 -14.07 6.82
N ASP A 393 12.63 -13.00 7.04
CA ASP A 393 14.10 -13.06 7.05
C ASP A 393 14.59 -14.12 8.04
N ASN A 394 13.95 -14.21 9.20
CA ASN A 394 14.25 -15.25 10.19
C ASN A 394 13.79 -16.65 9.76
N MET A 395 12.56 -16.79 9.25
CA MET A 395 12.03 -18.09 8.80
C MET A 395 12.89 -18.71 7.72
N PHE A 396 13.33 -17.91 6.75
CA PHE A 396 14.06 -18.40 5.60
C PHE A 396 15.56 -18.46 5.80
N ALA A 397 16.12 -17.81 6.83
CA ALA A 397 17.56 -17.80 7.09
C ALA A 397 18.21 -19.17 6.81
N LYS A 398 19.09 -19.20 5.80
CA LYS A 398 19.91 -20.34 5.37
C LYS A 398 19.17 -21.50 4.68
N LYS A 399 17.85 -21.39 4.49
CA LYS A 399 17.13 -22.26 3.56
C LYS A 399 17.59 -21.97 2.11
N TRP A 400 17.88 -20.70 1.79
CA TRP A 400 18.06 -20.19 0.41
C TRP A 400 19.17 -19.13 0.29
N ASP A 401 19.23 -18.36 -0.81
CA ASP A 401 20.19 -17.26 -0.99
C ASP A 401 20.09 -16.24 0.15
N GLU A 402 21.23 -15.68 0.56
CA GLU A 402 21.20 -14.61 1.55
C GLU A 402 20.74 -13.27 0.97
N THR A 403 20.70 -13.16 -0.36
CA THR A 403 20.30 -11.94 -1.09
C THR A 403 18.84 -11.54 -0.85
N VAL A 404 17.90 -12.49 -0.69
CA VAL A 404 16.49 -12.14 -0.42
C VAL A 404 16.30 -11.50 0.96
N TYR A 405 17.23 -11.73 1.91
CA TYR A 405 17.19 -11.07 3.22
C TYR A 405 17.67 -9.63 3.16
N THR A 406 18.28 -9.16 2.06
CA THR A 406 18.87 -7.81 1.96
C THR A 406 17.87 -6.70 1.66
N SER A 407 16.58 -6.97 1.86
CA SER A 407 15.52 -5.99 1.65
C SER A 407 15.65 -4.80 2.61
N VAL A 408 15.24 -3.63 2.15
CA VAL A 408 15.31 -2.36 2.88
C VAL A 408 13.93 -1.74 2.85
N ILE A 409 13.46 -1.32 4.03
CA ILE A 409 12.22 -0.56 4.17
C ILE A 409 12.56 0.93 4.26
N TYR A 410 11.91 1.73 3.42
CA TYR A 410 11.84 3.19 3.51
C TYR A 410 10.44 3.59 3.99
N GLY A 411 10.32 4.77 4.62
CA GLY A 411 9.06 5.27 5.17
C GLY A 411 8.65 4.64 6.50
N ASP A 412 7.35 4.57 6.75
CA ASP A 412 6.77 4.10 8.02
C ASP A 412 6.81 2.57 8.15
N LYS A 413 7.77 2.10 8.95
CA LYS A 413 7.99 0.68 9.27
C LYS A 413 6.85 0.01 10.04
N ASP A 414 5.99 0.79 10.70
CA ASP A 414 4.86 0.32 11.48
C ASP A 414 3.57 0.26 10.65
N THR A 415 3.66 0.57 9.34
CA THR A 415 2.55 0.41 8.42
C THR A 415 1.99 -1.01 8.47
N THR A 416 0.67 -1.13 8.63
CA THR A 416 -0.09 -2.35 8.38
C THR A 416 -0.83 -2.22 7.05
N VAL A 417 -1.34 -3.34 6.52
CA VAL A 417 -2.20 -3.38 5.33
C VAL A 417 -3.51 -4.14 5.62
N THR A 418 -3.87 -4.28 6.90
CA THR A 418 -5.15 -4.88 7.29
C THR A 418 -6.32 -3.94 7.01
N LEU A 419 -7.47 -4.54 6.75
CA LEU A 419 -8.73 -3.83 6.52
C LEU A 419 -9.46 -3.62 7.85
N PRO A 420 -10.12 -2.46 8.08
CA PRO A 420 -10.88 -2.15 9.28
C PRO A 420 -12.02 -3.14 9.57
N ILE A 421 -12.50 -3.88 8.56
CA ILE A 421 -13.61 -4.83 8.68
C ILE A 421 -13.12 -6.22 9.14
N THR A 422 -11.82 -6.53 9.02
CA THR A 422 -11.21 -7.80 9.46
C THR A 422 -10.59 -7.73 10.86
N ASP A 423 -10.94 -6.73 11.66
CA ASP A 423 -10.44 -6.46 13.03
C ASP A 423 -10.80 -7.54 14.08
N THR A 424 -11.30 -8.70 13.65
CA THR A 424 -11.46 -9.89 14.50
C THR A 424 -10.35 -10.94 14.33
N LYS A 425 -9.37 -10.70 13.45
CA LYS A 425 -8.18 -11.56 13.29
C LYS A 425 -6.85 -10.86 13.54
N ALA A 426 -6.83 -9.70 14.18
CA ALA A 426 -5.62 -9.26 14.88
C ALA A 426 -5.37 -10.24 16.05
N GLN A 427 -4.82 -11.41 15.73
CA GLN A 427 -4.13 -12.16 16.76
C GLN A 427 -3.01 -11.22 17.19
N ASN A 428 -3.06 -10.78 18.43
CA ASN A 428 -1.86 -10.50 19.20
C ASN A 428 -1.05 -11.80 19.21
N VAL A 429 -0.41 -12.15 18.08
CA VAL A 429 0.65 -13.13 18.07
C VAL A 429 1.74 -12.44 18.86
N ASN A 430 1.80 -12.81 20.12
CA ASN A 430 2.89 -12.47 21.00
C ASN A 430 4.15 -13.01 20.29
N ILE A 431 4.89 -12.13 19.60
CA ILE A 431 6.14 -12.45 18.88
C ILE A 431 7.19 -13.06 19.85
N THR A 432 6.92 -12.96 21.16
CA THR A 432 7.55 -13.72 22.24
C THR A 432 7.53 -15.24 22.08
N ASP A 433 6.69 -15.82 21.22
CA ASP A 433 6.64 -17.29 21.06
C ASP A 433 7.73 -17.87 20.13
N ILE A 434 8.34 -17.07 19.24
CA ILE A 434 9.45 -17.55 18.38
C ILE A 434 10.82 -17.09 18.89
N PHE A 435 10.93 -15.88 19.42
CA PHE A 435 12.20 -15.36 19.94
C PHE A 435 12.24 -15.47 21.45
N THR A 436 13.38 -15.93 21.96
CA THR A 436 13.69 -15.78 23.38
C THR A 436 14.43 -14.47 23.58
N TYR A 437 13.85 -13.58 24.39
CA TYR A 437 14.48 -12.32 24.76
C TYR A 437 15.66 -12.58 25.70
N ILE A 438 16.74 -11.84 25.51
CA ILE A 438 17.92 -11.91 26.35
C ILE A 438 17.61 -11.18 27.66
N ASP A 439 17.75 -11.88 28.78
CA ASP A 439 17.43 -11.39 30.13
C ASP A 439 18.66 -10.85 30.90
N GLU A 440 19.81 -10.83 30.25
CA GLU A 440 21.09 -10.37 30.78
C GLU A 440 21.59 -9.17 29.96
N ASP A 441 22.24 -8.20 30.61
CA ASP A 441 22.82 -7.02 29.94
C ASP A 441 24.17 -7.42 29.31
N LEU A 442 24.14 -7.78 28.03
CA LEU A 442 25.29 -8.30 27.29
C LEU A 442 25.90 -7.20 26.42
N HIS A 443 27.23 -7.13 26.41
CA HIS A 443 27.97 -6.18 25.60
C HIS A 443 28.79 -6.92 24.54
N ILE A 444 28.59 -6.55 23.28
CA ILE A 444 29.39 -7.05 22.17
C ILE A 444 30.06 -5.91 21.43
N ASN A 445 30.99 -6.23 20.55
CA ASN A 445 31.59 -5.25 19.65
C ASN A 445 31.80 -5.87 18.28
N LYS A 446 30.97 -5.44 17.33
CA LYS A 446 31.03 -5.90 15.94
C LYS A 446 32.34 -5.54 15.25
N ALA A 447 32.84 -4.33 15.46
CA ALA A 447 34.06 -3.85 14.81
C ALA A 447 35.29 -4.67 15.20
N THR A 448 35.37 -5.12 16.45
CA THR A 448 36.45 -5.98 16.95
C THR A 448 36.11 -7.46 16.92
N LYS A 449 34.89 -7.84 16.49
CA LYS A 449 34.34 -9.20 16.55
C LYS A 449 34.40 -9.82 17.95
N ASP A 450 34.13 -9.01 18.98
CA ASP A 450 34.04 -9.50 20.35
C ASP A 450 32.60 -9.90 20.67
N PHE A 451 32.32 -11.20 20.63
CA PHE A 451 31.00 -11.79 20.84
C PHE A 451 30.96 -12.75 22.04
N HIS A 452 32.01 -12.79 22.87
CA HIS A 452 32.17 -13.81 23.90
C HIS A 452 31.04 -13.78 24.95
N GLU A 453 30.50 -12.60 25.29
CA GLU A 453 29.42 -12.49 26.26
C GLU A 453 28.14 -13.18 25.78
N VAL A 454 27.77 -12.96 24.51
CA VAL A 454 26.59 -13.60 23.91
C VAL A 454 26.80 -15.08 23.66
N GLU A 455 27.99 -15.50 23.25
CA GLU A 455 28.32 -16.91 23.07
C GLU A 455 28.23 -17.71 24.37
N ASN A 456 28.76 -17.13 25.46
CA ASN A 456 28.67 -17.73 26.80
C ASN A 456 27.22 -17.77 27.30
N TYR A 457 26.44 -16.73 27.03
CA TYR A 457 25.02 -16.69 27.35
C TYR A 457 24.25 -17.81 26.62
N LEU A 458 24.44 -17.95 25.31
CA LEU A 458 23.80 -18.99 24.50
C LEU A 458 24.20 -20.40 24.98
N ALA A 459 25.48 -20.65 25.25
CA ALA A 459 25.95 -21.95 25.76
C ALA A 459 25.31 -22.35 27.11
N LYS A 460 24.94 -21.36 27.93
CA LYS A 460 24.26 -21.58 29.22
C LYS A 460 22.75 -21.75 29.07
N LYS A 461 22.12 -21.02 28.15
CA LYS A 461 20.66 -20.86 28.07
C LYS A 461 20.00 -21.72 26.98
N VAL A 462 20.74 -22.17 25.97
CA VAL A 462 20.23 -22.93 24.83
C VAL A 462 20.68 -24.40 24.91
N PRO A 463 19.79 -25.32 25.29
CA PRO A 463 20.12 -26.74 25.33
C PRO A 463 20.54 -27.26 23.96
N GLY A 464 21.75 -27.84 23.89
CA GLY A 464 22.29 -28.40 22.64
C GLY A 464 23.10 -27.43 21.79
N PHE A 465 23.32 -26.18 22.24
CA PHE A 465 24.28 -25.26 21.64
C PHE A 465 25.66 -25.43 22.28
N ASN A 466 26.64 -25.86 21.47
CA ASN A 466 28.06 -25.83 21.83
C ASN A 466 28.80 -25.08 20.72
N LEU A 467 29.47 -23.97 21.02
CA LEU A 467 30.09 -23.12 20.01
C LEU A 467 31.02 -23.87 19.03
N GLU A 468 31.68 -24.94 19.48
CA GLU A 468 32.56 -25.78 18.63
C GLU A 468 31.84 -26.49 17.47
N ASP A 469 30.53 -26.73 17.62
CA ASP A 469 29.69 -27.34 16.59
C ASP A 469 29.16 -26.30 15.58
N PHE A 470 29.46 -25.01 15.82
CA PHE A 470 28.90 -23.89 15.07
C PHE A 470 29.97 -23.01 14.42
N VAL A 471 29.63 -22.43 13.28
CA VAL A 471 30.45 -21.43 12.60
C VAL A 471 29.65 -20.13 12.50
N LEU A 472 30.22 -19.03 13.00
CA LEU A 472 29.64 -17.71 12.83
C LEU A 472 29.72 -17.31 11.35
N ASP A 473 28.58 -16.89 10.81
CA ASP A 473 28.50 -16.32 9.48
C ASP A 473 28.73 -14.81 9.52
N GLU A 474 29.83 -14.40 8.88
CA GLU A 474 30.26 -13.02 8.86
C GLU A 474 29.52 -12.17 7.80
N TYR A 475 28.85 -12.78 6.81
CA TYR A 475 28.07 -12.04 5.82
C TYR A 475 26.83 -11.39 6.45
N GLN A 476 26.23 -12.04 7.44
CA GLN A 476 25.06 -11.55 8.18
C GLN A 476 25.38 -10.42 9.18
N LEU A 477 26.66 -10.03 9.30
CA LEU A 477 27.08 -8.85 10.05
C LEU A 477 26.78 -7.53 9.31
N MET A 478 26.06 -7.51 8.18
CA MET A 478 25.72 -6.25 7.53
C MET A 478 24.87 -5.37 8.46
N ASP A 479 25.37 -4.15 8.71
CA ASP A 479 24.69 -3.15 9.53
C ASP A 479 23.52 -2.52 8.79
N ARG A 480 22.34 -2.47 9.41
CA ARG A 480 21.17 -1.74 8.90
C ARG A 480 20.71 -0.74 9.95
N ASN A 481 21.32 0.46 9.93
CA ASN A 481 21.03 1.53 10.90
C ASN A 481 21.17 1.05 12.37
N GLY A 482 22.27 0.36 12.66
CA GLY A 482 22.56 -0.20 13.98
C GLY A 482 21.98 -1.60 14.20
N MET A 483 21.13 -2.12 13.31
CA MET A 483 20.55 -3.46 13.46
C MET A 483 21.33 -4.50 12.64
N TYR A 484 21.65 -5.65 13.22
CA TYR A 484 22.28 -6.77 12.51
C TYR A 484 22.06 -8.09 13.24
N TYR A 485 22.46 -9.20 12.63
CA TYR A 485 22.31 -10.54 13.19
C TYR A 485 23.66 -11.23 13.38
N LEU A 486 23.86 -11.90 14.53
CA LEU A 486 24.91 -12.90 14.70
C LEU A 486 24.31 -14.27 14.39
N ASN A 487 24.75 -14.91 13.31
CA ASN A 487 24.19 -16.19 12.88
C ASN A 487 25.21 -17.32 13.04
N TYR A 488 25.03 -18.15 14.05
CA TYR A 488 25.86 -19.31 14.35
C TYR A 488 25.25 -20.54 13.66
N ASN A 489 25.98 -21.15 12.71
CA ASN A 489 25.46 -22.25 11.89
C ASN A 489 25.97 -23.57 12.35
N TYR A 490 25.07 -24.54 12.50
CA TYR A 490 25.47 -25.90 12.80
C TYR A 490 26.11 -26.51 11.55
N VAL A 491 27.37 -26.89 11.65
CA VAL A 491 28.15 -27.42 10.52
C VAL A 491 28.56 -28.85 10.82
N VAL A 492 28.29 -29.75 9.89
CA VAL A 492 28.68 -31.16 10.01
C VAL A 492 29.73 -31.48 8.96
N SER A 493 30.96 -31.77 9.38
CA SER A 493 32.06 -32.16 8.48
C SER A 493 32.34 -31.16 7.35
N GLY A 494 32.17 -29.87 7.62
CA GLY A 494 32.35 -28.79 6.63
C GLY A 494 31.15 -28.56 5.72
N TYR A 495 30.01 -29.23 5.95
CA TYR A 495 28.75 -28.97 5.26
C TYR A 495 27.83 -28.11 6.12
N GLU A 496 27.29 -27.05 5.52
CA GLU A 496 26.23 -26.25 6.14
C GLU A 496 24.95 -27.07 6.25
N THR A 497 24.26 -26.96 7.38
CA THR A 497 23.00 -27.65 7.66
C THR A 497 21.85 -26.66 7.79
N PRO A 498 20.58 -27.08 7.74
CA PRO A 498 19.43 -26.18 7.91
C PRO A 498 19.22 -25.72 9.38
N TYR A 499 20.19 -25.97 10.28
CA TYR A 499 20.12 -25.70 11.71
C TYR A 499 21.09 -24.59 12.11
N TYR A 500 20.65 -23.69 12.97
CA TYR A 500 21.41 -22.50 13.37
C TYR A 500 20.86 -21.90 14.68
N VAL A 501 21.65 -20.99 15.26
CA VAL A 501 21.25 -20.08 16.33
C VAL A 501 21.50 -18.66 15.86
N MET A 502 20.46 -17.85 15.83
CA MET A 502 20.53 -16.46 15.37
C MET A 502 20.27 -15.51 16.53
N VAL A 503 21.09 -14.46 16.65
CA VAL A 503 20.92 -13.39 17.64
C VAL A 503 20.69 -12.07 16.92
N TYR A 504 19.61 -11.38 17.27
CA TYR A 504 19.32 -10.03 16.81
C TYR A 504 19.98 -9.00 17.73
N CYS A 505 20.70 -8.06 17.11
CA CYS A 505 21.46 -7.02 17.81
C CYS A 505 21.03 -5.63 17.36
N GLU A 506 20.90 -4.70 18.31
CA GLU A 506 20.64 -3.28 18.08
C GLU A 506 21.78 -2.45 18.67
N ASN A 507 22.50 -1.71 17.84
CA ASN A 507 23.64 -0.87 18.24
C ASN A 507 24.65 -1.59 19.14
N ASP A 508 25.04 -2.81 18.72
CA ASP A 508 25.92 -3.71 19.48
C ASP A 508 25.34 -4.22 20.82
N ILE A 509 24.01 -4.20 20.97
CA ILE A 509 23.31 -4.78 22.12
C ILE A 509 22.52 -6.02 21.64
N PRO A 510 22.85 -7.24 22.10
CA PRO A 510 22.05 -8.42 21.83
C PRO A 510 20.68 -8.31 22.51
N VAL A 511 19.59 -8.38 21.75
CA VAL A 511 18.23 -8.17 22.29
C VAL A 511 17.47 -9.49 22.45
N LYS A 512 17.52 -10.36 21.43
CA LYS A 512 16.75 -11.61 21.37
C LYS A 512 17.40 -12.62 20.46
N TYR A 513 17.08 -13.90 20.63
CA TYR A 513 17.63 -14.97 19.82
C TYR A 513 16.56 -15.99 19.38
N TYR A 514 16.83 -16.66 18.27
CA TYR A 514 16.05 -17.76 17.70
C TYR A 514 16.93 -18.99 17.56
N VAL A 515 16.33 -20.17 17.77
CA VAL A 515 17.05 -21.45 17.81
C VAL A 515 16.35 -22.46 16.93
N LYS A 516 17.10 -23.04 15.99
CA LYS A 516 16.69 -24.21 15.22
C LYS A 516 17.78 -25.26 15.30
N LEU A 517 17.62 -26.23 16.21
CA LEU A 517 18.59 -27.30 16.45
C LEU A 517 18.10 -28.65 15.95
N PRO A 518 19.01 -29.54 15.51
CA PRO A 518 18.62 -30.88 15.09
C PRO A 518 18.22 -31.73 16.30
N SER A 519 17.22 -32.59 16.10
CA SER A 519 16.89 -33.67 17.03
C SER A 519 18.05 -34.68 17.13
N ASP A 520 18.05 -35.52 18.17
CA ASP A 520 19.05 -36.57 18.30
C ASP A 520 19.02 -37.57 17.12
N GLU A 521 17.86 -37.78 16.50
CA GLU A 521 17.71 -38.61 15.30
C GLU A 521 18.33 -37.93 14.07
N GLN A 522 18.09 -36.64 13.88
CA GLN A 522 18.69 -35.85 12.80
C GLN A 522 20.21 -35.74 12.96
N LYS A 523 20.71 -35.56 14.18
CA LYS A 523 22.16 -35.63 14.48
C LYS A 523 22.75 -36.99 14.11
N GLN A 524 22.00 -38.07 14.30
CA GLN A 524 22.45 -39.42 13.90
C GLN A 524 22.37 -39.64 12.38
N ALA A 525 21.46 -39.00 11.67
CA ALA A 525 21.36 -39.07 10.21
C ALA A 525 22.51 -38.29 9.53
N MET A 526 22.85 -37.11 10.07
CA MET A 526 23.95 -36.25 9.61
C MET A 526 25.33 -36.79 10.05
N LYS A 527 25.71 -37.98 9.59
CA LYS A 527 27.04 -38.55 9.89
C LYS A 527 28.12 -37.90 9.02
N PRO A 528 29.37 -37.84 9.51
CA PRO A 528 30.51 -37.44 8.69
C PRO A 528 30.62 -38.26 7.41
N VAL A 529 30.41 -37.61 6.26
CA VAL A 529 30.66 -38.18 4.94
C VAL A 529 31.98 -37.64 4.42
N GLN A 530 32.90 -38.54 4.04
CA GLN A 530 34.13 -38.15 3.38
C GLN A 530 33.95 -38.33 1.86
N VAL A 531 33.81 -37.22 1.14
CA VAL A 531 33.76 -37.23 -0.32
C VAL A 531 35.19 -37.20 -0.88
N LEU A 532 35.53 -38.21 -1.67
CA LEU A 532 36.82 -38.26 -2.37
C LEU A 532 36.80 -37.31 -3.58
N ASN A 533 37.94 -36.65 -3.84
CA ASN A 533 38.14 -35.75 -4.98
C ASN A 533 37.13 -34.59 -5.05
N MET A 534 36.96 -33.87 -3.94
CA MET A 534 36.02 -32.74 -3.86
C MET A 534 36.27 -31.68 -4.95
N ASP A 535 37.53 -31.36 -5.26
CA ASP A 535 37.88 -30.37 -6.28
C ASP A 535 37.34 -30.75 -7.67
N ASP A 536 37.44 -32.03 -8.05
CA ASP A 536 36.90 -32.54 -9.31
C ASP A 536 35.36 -32.44 -9.31
N LYS A 537 34.72 -32.66 -8.16
CA LYS A 537 33.27 -32.54 -8.00
C LYS A 537 32.77 -31.11 -8.07
N ILE A 538 33.53 -30.17 -7.50
CA ILE A 538 33.26 -28.74 -7.61
C ILE A 538 33.36 -28.30 -9.08
N ALA A 539 34.39 -28.76 -9.81
CA ALA A 539 34.53 -28.45 -11.23
C ALA A 539 33.36 -29.01 -12.07
N GLU A 540 32.98 -30.27 -11.83
CA GLU A 540 31.84 -30.92 -12.51
C GLU A 540 30.51 -30.19 -12.19
N ALA A 541 30.30 -29.77 -10.94
CA ALA A 541 29.11 -29.03 -10.54
C ALA A 541 29.03 -27.66 -11.23
N LYS A 542 30.16 -26.94 -11.32
CA LYS A 542 30.25 -25.65 -12.00
C LYS A 542 29.95 -25.75 -13.49
N GLU A 543 30.47 -26.77 -14.17
CA GLU A 543 30.20 -27.03 -15.58
C GLU A 543 28.71 -27.29 -15.83
N LYS A 544 28.10 -28.19 -15.05
CA LYS A 544 26.66 -28.48 -15.17
C LYS A 544 25.75 -27.30 -14.85
N ALA A 545 26.16 -26.43 -13.93
CA ALA A 545 25.42 -25.20 -13.63
C ALA A 545 25.38 -24.28 -14.86
N VAL A 546 26.50 -24.15 -15.58
CA VAL A 546 26.58 -23.36 -16.81
C VAL A 546 25.78 -24.03 -17.94
N GLU A 547 25.89 -25.35 -18.11
CA GLU A 547 25.07 -26.10 -19.07
C GLU A 547 23.58 -25.88 -18.82
N ASN A 548 23.15 -25.95 -17.57
CA ASN A 548 21.76 -25.74 -17.18
C ASN A 548 21.24 -24.33 -17.56
N ILE A 549 22.06 -23.29 -17.39
CA ILE A 549 21.71 -21.93 -17.82
C ILE A 549 21.52 -21.88 -19.34
N PHE A 550 22.49 -22.39 -20.11
CA PHE A 550 22.42 -22.35 -21.58
C PHE A 550 21.33 -23.24 -22.19
N GLU A 551 20.93 -24.32 -21.50
CA GLU A 551 19.83 -25.19 -21.93
C GLU A 551 18.45 -24.55 -21.69
N ASN A 552 18.30 -23.76 -20.62
CA ASN A 552 17.01 -23.25 -20.17
C ASN A 552 16.79 -21.77 -20.47
N LYS A 553 17.85 -20.98 -20.71
CA LYS A 553 17.77 -19.54 -20.98
C LYS A 553 18.22 -19.23 -22.39
N TYR A 554 17.33 -18.62 -23.17
CA TYR A 554 17.59 -18.23 -24.56
C TYR A 554 18.12 -16.78 -24.62
N LEU A 555 19.28 -16.55 -24.01
CA LEU A 555 19.86 -15.22 -23.83
C LEU A 555 21.01 -14.94 -24.79
N ASP A 556 20.94 -13.80 -25.49
CA ASP A 556 22.02 -13.31 -26.35
C ASP A 556 23.16 -12.69 -25.53
N ASN A 557 24.40 -12.94 -25.95
CA ASN A 557 25.62 -12.39 -25.33
C ASN A 557 25.81 -12.72 -23.83
N LEU A 558 25.27 -13.86 -23.38
CA LEU A 558 25.43 -14.31 -22.00
C LEU A 558 26.91 -14.54 -21.65
N THR A 559 27.36 -13.92 -20.56
CA THR A 559 28.71 -14.06 -20.01
C THR A 559 28.63 -14.49 -18.54
N VAL A 560 29.29 -15.58 -18.19
CA VAL A 560 29.41 -16.00 -16.78
C VAL A 560 30.49 -15.15 -16.11
N GLU A 561 30.12 -14.42 -15.07
CA GLU A 561 31.02 -13.52 -14.33
C GLU A 561 31.72 -14.24 -13.18
N SER A 562 30.95 -14.98 -12.39
CA SER A 562 31.46 -15.68 -11.20
C SER A 562 30.62 -16.90 -10.86
N GLN A 563 31.24 -17.82 -10.13
CA GLN A 563 30.56 -18.97 -9.55
C GLN A 563 31.05 -19.22 -8.13
N GLU A 564 30.11 -19.19 -7.20
CA GLU A 564 30.32 -19.52 -5.79
C GLU A 564 29.73 -20.91 -5.50
N VAL A 565 30.40 -21.67 -4.65
CA VAL A 565 30.01 -23.05 -4.34
C VAL A 565 29.94 -23.23 -2.84
N THR A 566 28.77 -23.64 -2.37
CA THR A 566 28.51 -23.94 -0.97
C THR A 566 28.19 -25.42 -0.82
N SER A 567 28.87 -26.07 0.13
CA SER A 567 28.60 -27.46 0.50
C SER A 567 27.48 -27.51 1.52
N LYS A 568 26.36 -28.15 1.18
CA LYS A 568 25.19 -28.26 2.07
C LYS A 568 24.83 -29.72 2.39
N MET A 569 24.22 -29.92 3.55
CA MET A 569 23.68 -31.20 4.02
C MET A 569 22.23 -31.01 4.47
N ASP A 570 21.32 -31.88 4.03
CA ASP A 570 19.92 -31.86 4.48
C ASP A 570 19.72 -32.60 5.81
N GLU A 571 18.50 -32.56 6.35
CA GLU A 571 18.13 -33.22 7.61
C GLU A 571 18.26 -34.76 7.59
N ASN A 572 18.32 -35.37 6.40
CA ASN A 572 18.51 -36.80 6.20
C ASN A 572 19.98 -37.17 6.00
N GLY A 573 20.88 -36.18 5.99
CA GLY A 573 22.31 -36.36 5.77
C GLY A 573 22.71 -36.50 4.30
N ASN A 574 21.81 -36.18 3.36
CA ASN A 574 22.18 -36.08 1.94
C ASN A 574 23.05 -34.84 1.73
N THR A 575 24.07 -34.95 0.88
CA THR A 575 25.04 -33.87 0.65
C THR A 575 24.99 -33.35 -0.78
N TYR A 576 25.13 -32.04 -0.91
CA TYR A 576 24.98 -31.31 -2.16
C TYR A 576 26.07 -30.24 -2.30
N LEU A 577 26.42 -29.93 -3.55
CA LEU A 577 27.06 -28.67 -3.90
C LEU A 577 26.01 -27.76 -4.50
N TYR A 578 25.79 -26.61 -3.87
CA TYR A 578 24.99 -25.54 -4.44
C TYR A 578 25.92 -24.59 -5.18
N VAL A 579 25.73 -24.48 -6.49
CA VAL A 579 26.48 -23.56 -7.34
C VAL A 579 25.62 -22.34 -7.61
N SER A 580 26.01 -21.20 -7.07
CA SER A 580 25.44 -19.90 -7.43
C SER A 580 26.27 -19.32 -8.57
N THR A 581 25.62 -19.06 -9.71
CA THR A 581 26.27 -18.54 -10.92
C THR A 581 25.74 -17.14 -11.18
N THR A 582 26.62 -16.14 -11.10
CA THR A 582 26.32 -14.78 -11.56
C THR A 582 26.72 -14.67 -13.02
N TYR A 583 25.79 -14.19 -13.85
CA TYR A 583 26.01 -13.98 -15.28
C TYR A 583 25.45 -12.63 -15.71
N THR A 584 25.95 -12.11 -16.82
CA THR A 584 25.45 -10.90 -17.46
C THR A 584 24.96 -11.22 -18.86
N PHE A 585 24.00 -10.44 -19.33
CA PHE A 585 23.57 -10.43 -20.73
C PHE A 585 23.11 -9.02 -21.10
N THR A 586 22.88 -8.76 -22.38
CA THR A 586 22.49 -7.42 -22.86
C THR A 586 21.08 -7.42 -23.41
N ASP A 587 20.26 -6.45 -22.98
CA ASP A 587 18.94 -6.19 -23.51
C ASP A 587 18.72 -4.67 -23.71
N ASP A 588 18.54 -4.27 -24.98
CA ASP A 588 18.44 -2.87 -25.43
C ASP A 588 19.46 -1.94 -24.76
N ASP A 589 20.74 -2.29 -24.88
CA ASP A 589 21.91 -1.58 -24.33
C ASP A 589 22.09 -1.63 -22.80
N ASP A 590 21.11 -2.13 -22.04
CA ASP A 590 21.29 -2.39 -20.61
C ASP A 590 22.00 -3.73 -20.39
N VAL A 591 23.01 -3.72 -19.53
CA VAL A 591 23.65 -4.94 -19.03
C VAL A 591 22.84 -5.42 -17.82
N ILE A 592 22.13 -6.52 -17.99
CA ILE A 592 21.35 -7.15 -16.93
C ILE A 592 22.23 -8.18 -16.24
N THR A 593 22.25 -8.16 -14.90
CA THR A 593 22.91 -9.20 -14.10
C THR A 593 21.87 -10.18 -13.59
N GLY A 594 22.03 -11.44 -13.98
CA GLY A 594 21.23 -12.55 -13.48
C GLY A 594 22.00 -13.40 -12.47
N VAL A 595 21.26 -14.07 -11.61
CA VAL A 595 21.78 -15.10 -10.70
C VAL A 595 21.00 -16.38 -10.97
N ASP A 596 21.70 -17.50 -11.13
CA ASP A 596 21.09 -18.81 -11.26
C ASP A 596 21.70 -19.81 -10.27
N LYS A 597 20.93 -20.83 -9.91
CA LYS A 597 21.31 -21.80 -8.89
C LYS A 597 21.14 -23.22 -9.36
N TYR A 598 22.22 -23.96 -9.21
CA TYR A 598 22.25 -25.37 -9.57
C TYR A 598 22.61 -26.23 -8.35
N GLN A 599 21.74 -27.20 -8.06
CA GLN A 599 21.97 -28.20 -7.00
C GLN A 599 22.59 -29.46 -7.60
N TYR A 600 23.85 -29.71 -7.26
CA TYR A 600 24.58 -30.93 -7.64
C TYR A 600 24.57 -31.93 -6.48
N VAL A 601 24.03 -33.13 -6.71
CA VAL A 601 23.97 -34.19 -5.69
C VAL A 601 25.33 -34.89 -5.56
N LEU A 602 25.94 -34.84 -4.37
CA LEU A 602 27.19 -35.55 -4.08
C LEU A 602 26.91 -36.99 -3.66
N GLN A 603 26.04 -37.17 -2.67
CA GLN A 603 25.70 -38.47 -2.11
C GLN A 603 24.32 -38.42 -1.44
N CYS A 604 23.51 -39.45 -1.66
CA CYS A 604 22.29 -39.69 -0.89
C CYS A 604 22.54 -40.75 0.18
N ASN A 605 22.03 -40.54 1.39
CA ASN A 605 21.86 -41.60 2.38
C ASN A 605 20.70 -42.50 1.92
N LEU A 606 20.98 -43.79 1.72
CA LEU A 606 19.98 -44.82 1.40
C LEU A 606 19.31 -45.36 2.66
#